data_AF-A0A915IJ19-F1
#
_entry.id   AF-A0A915IJ19-F1
#
_cell.length_a   1.000
_cell.length_b   1.000
_cell.length_c   1.000
_cell.angle_alpha   90.00
_cell.angle_beta   90.00
_cell.angle_gamma   90.00
#
_symmetry.space_group_name_H-M   'P 1'
#
loop_
_entity.id
_entity.type
_entity.pdbx_description
1 polymer ?
#
loop_
_entity_poly.entity_id
_entity_poly.type
_entity_poly.pdbx_seq_one_letter_code
_entity_poly.pdbx_strand_id
1 'polypeptide(L)'
;MADVVKNLTWTYVSALYDEGSYGEQGMEAFIKYANFRIRSTLKQEQLSKETFLVSQEVGANICIAVSIKIRRDFREADYIETVQKLKKQRGRGVIMYVNEDNIKRVLRAVNEQGLSGYFAWVASDNWGNKRTAVMENSAAAIGAITMQPKMKRSESKMLIKLVYLITTLHDSIHERRNFATNGSTNFGGRSLLEKHQQESYVPFVIDAVYLCAHALHAYFKNHCSLPPFTNCKQMKIDGTKLLRYIRNTSFNGTQDEVRLNENGDRMIRYIIYQYRGPMTPEQYVPIGEWVSSEMDDHIAGVKKAKELRLNETLVKSGYPAGKIPESQCGRPCSPIEYRSTIHSTCCWECLHCNETSIRPNETSCINCRLGFKPNNFKNECIPLVPETLQWTSPYAMVPACFSAMGITGSEKIIRDT
;
A
#
# COMPACT_ATOMS: atom_id res chain seq x y z
N MET A 1 1.47 3.34 3.82
CA MET A 1 0.74 2.81 2.62
C MET A 1 1.64 2.00 1.69
N ALA A 2 2.72 2.58 1.15
CA ALA A 2 3.59 1.86 0.20
C ALA A 2 4.10 0.52 0.74
N ASP A 3 4.51 0.47 2.01
CA ASP A 3 4.92 -0.78 2.67
C ASP A 3 3.80 -1.83 2.72
N VAL A 4 2.55 -1.40 2.93
CA VAL A 4 1.38 -2.29 2.94
C VAL A 4 1.19 -2.87 1.55
N VAL A 5 1.21 -2.04 0.51
CA VAL A 5 1.08 -2.47 -0.90
C VAL A 5 2.19 -3.46 -1.27
N LYS A 6 3.43 -3.18 -0.83
CA LYS A 6 4.58 -4.07 -1.01
C LYS A 6 4.39 -5.42 -0.31
N ASN A 7 3.91 -5.43 0.93
CA ASN A 7 3.63 -6.65 1.70
C ASN A 7 2.49 -7.48 1.06
N LEU A 8 1.50 -6.82 0.46
CA LEU A 8 0.43 -7.46 -0.32
C LEU A 8 0.91 -8.01 -1.69
N THR A 9 2.19 -7.85 -2.04
CA THR A 9 2.78 -8.24 -3.34
C THR A 9 2.14 -7.56 -4.56
N TRP A 10 1.57 -6.36 -4.35
CA TRP A 10 0.96 -5.58 -5.42
C TRP A 10 2.01 -4.73 -6.13
N THR A 11 2.01 -4.79 -7.47
CA THR A 11 2.96 -4.06 -8.33
C THR A 11 2.28 -3.07 -9.27
N TYR A 12 0.94 -3.12 -9.36
CA TYR A 12 0.16 -2.25 -10.23
C TYR A 12 -1.12 -1.83 -9.52
N VAL A 13 -1.26 -0.55 -9.18
CA VAL A 13 -2.39 -0.03 -8.38
C VAL A 13 -2.97 1.23 -9.00
N SER A 14 -4.25 1.51 -8.74
CA SER A 14 -4.86 2.79 -9.08
C SER A 14 -4.77 3.78 -7.92
N ALA A 15 -4.66 5.06 -8.23
CA ALA A 15 -4.61 6.16 -7.26
C ALA A 15 -5.90 6.97 -7.32
N LEU A 16 -6.53 7.20 -6.17
CA LEU A 16 -7.72 8.02 -6.01
C LEU A 16 -7.51 9.00 -4.84
N TYR A 17 -7.72 10.28 -5.08
CA TYR A 17 -7.45 11.31 -4.07
C TYR A 17 -8.30 12.56 -4.30
N ASP A 18 -8.52 13.30 -3.22
CA ASP A 18 -9.25 14.56 -3.27
C ASP A 18 -8.38 15.73 -3.72
N GLU A 19 -9.03 16.71 -4.33
CA GLU A 19 -8.46 18.03 -4.54
C GLU A 19 -8.23 18.76 -3.21
N GLY A 20 -6.99 19.20 -3.00
CA GLY A 20 -6.57 19.92 -1.81
C GLY A 20 -5.26 19.38 -1.25
N SER A 21 -4.73 20.06 -0.23
CA SER A 21 -3.41 19.73 0.33
C SER A 21 -3.31 18.30 0.84
N TYR A 22 -4.34 17.79 1.52
CA TYR A 22 -4.33 16.43 2.05
C TYR A 22 -4.25 15.37 0.95
N GLY A 23 -5.17 15.42 -0.02
CA GLY A 23 -5.26 14.41 -1.08
C GLY A 23 -4.09 14.48 -2.05
N GLU A 24 -3.77 15.69 -2.55
CA GLU A 24 -2.71 15.88 -3.54
C GLU A 24 -1.32 15.61 -2.96
N GLN A 25 -0.97 16.18 -1.80
CA GLN A 25 0.35 15.96 -1.21
C GLN A 25 0.52 14.54 -0.68
N GLY A 26 -0.55 13.96 -0.10
CA GLY A 26 -0.55 12.57 0.36
C GLY A 26 -0.32 11.59 -0.79
N MET A 27 -1.00 11.81 -1.92
CA MET A 27 -0.80 10.99 -3.12
C MET A 27 0.56 11.23 -3.77
N GLU A 28 1.03 12.48 -3.87
CA GLU A 28 2.36 12.78 -4.40
C GLU A 28 3.47 12.10 -3.59
N ALA A 29 3.38 12.15 -2.25
CA ALA A 29 4.30 11.44 -1.37
C ALA A 29 4.26 9.93 -1.63
N PHE A 30 3.07 9.34 -1.72
CA PHE A 30 2.91 7.92 -2.05
C PHE A 30 3.57 7.57 -3.39
N ILE A 31 3.30 8.34 -4.45
CA ILE A 31 3.86 8.14 -5.79
C ILE A 31 5.38 8.26 -5.76
N LYS A 32 5.92 9.24 -5.02
CA LYS A 32 7.37 9.42 -4.84
C LYS A 32 8.01 8.18 -4.21
N TYR A 33 7.41 7.61 -3.18
CA TYR A 33 7.90 6.37 -2.54
C TYR A 33 7.69 5.13 -3.42
N ALA A 34 6.60 5.06 -4.17
CA ALA A 34 6.28 3.96 -5.09
C ALA A 34 7.27 3.89 -6.27
N ASN A 35 7.58 5.04 -6.86
CA ASN A 35 8.44 5.21 -8.03
C ASN A 35 9.91 5.44 -7.70
N PHE A 36 10.33 5.35 -6.42
CA PHE A 36 11.72 5.59 -6.03
C PHE A 36 12.66 4.51 -6.58
N ARG A 37 12.99 4.65 -7.85
CA ARG A 37 14.02 3.89 -8.53
C ARG A 37 15.33 4.55 -8.17
N ILE A 38 16.26 3.80 -7.58
CA ILE A 38 17.66 4.24 -7.48
C ILE A 38 18.09 4.60 -8.90
N ARG A 39 18.11 5.90 -9.23
CA ARG A 39 18.89 6.38 -10.36
C ARG A 39 20.31 6.21 -9.89
N SER A 40 20.98 5.15 -10.31
CA SER A 40 22.43 5.19 -10.42
C SER A 40 22.76 6.27 -11.47
N THR A 41 22.69 7.54 -11.09
CA THR A 41 23.40 8.58 -11.82
C THR A 41 24.86 8.28 -11.61
N LEU A 42 25.49 7.63 -12.58
CA LEU A 42 26.93 7.70 -12.79
C LEU A 42 27.26 9.19 -13.01
N LYS A 43 27.48 9.92 -11.93
CA LYS A 43 28.30 11.13 -12.01
C LYS A 43 29.74 10.63 -12.09
N GLN A 44 30.34 10.70 -13.28
CA GLN A 44 31.79 10.75 -13.40
C GLN A 44 32.25 12.10 -12.82
N GLU A 45 32.45 12.16 -11.51
CA GLU A 45 33.36 13.16 -10.94
C GLU A 45 34.75 12.56 -10.91
N GLN A 46 35.67 13.21 -11.63
CA GLN A 46 37.08 12.88 -11.59
C GLN A 46 37.63 13.16 -10.19
N LEU A 47 38.45 12.21 -9.73
CA LEU A 47 39.48 12.31 -8.71
C LEU A 47 39.08 11.97 -7.26
N SER A 48 39.78 10.95 -6.75
CA SER A 48 39.95 10.49 -5.36
C SER A 48 38.92 9.48 -4.79
N LYS A 49 39.36 8.21 -4.82
CA LYS A 49 39.24 7.15 -3.79
C LYS A 49 38.14 7.33 -2.73
N GLU A 50 37.00 6.68 -2.96
CA GLU A 50 36.32 5.72 -2.06
C GLU A 50 34.96 5.39 -2.69
N THR A 51 34.85 4.23 -3.32
CA THR A 51 33.56 3.74 -3.82
C THR A 51 32.75 3.23 -2.62
N PHE A 52 32.08 4.15 -1.94
CA PHE A 52 31.11 3.80 -0.90
C PHE A 52 29.82 3.34 -1.61
N LEU A 53 29.58 2.02 -1.66
CA LEU A 53 28.27 1.47 -2.00
C LEU A 53 27.31 1.82 -0.86
N VAL A 54 26.64 2.97 -0.93
CA VAL A 54 25.46 3.19 -0.10
C VAL A 54 24.40 2.23 -0.61
N SER A 55 24.19 1.12 0.09
CA SER A 55 22.98 0.32 -0.04
C SER A 55 21.81 1.12 0.55
N GLN A 56 21.23 2.05 -0.23
CA GLN A 56 20.11 2.88 0.20
C GLN A 56 18.85 2.56 -0.58
N GLU A 57 17.84 2.10 0.18
CA GLU A 57 16.41 1.93 -0.11
C GLU A 57 16.00 1.71 -1.58
N VAL A 58 15.84 0.43 -1.94
CA VAL A 58 15.11 -0.02 -3.13
C VAL A 58 13.65 0.43 -2.98
N GLY A 59 13.20 1.41 -3.76
CA GLY A 59 11.79 1.79 -3.78
C GLY A 59 10.88 0.62 -4.12
N ALA A 60 9.60 0.76 -3.82
CA ALA A 60 8.69 -0.38 -3.72
C ALA A 60 8.36 -1.07 -5.07
N ASN A 61 8.83 -0.55 -6.21
CA ASN A 61 8.56 -1.04 -7.57
C ASN A 61 7.05 -1.20 -7.83
N ILE A 62 6.29 -0.17 -7.45
CA ILE A 62 4.83 -0.11 -7.62
C ILE A 62 4.54 0.88 -8.74
N CYS A 63 3.85 0.44 -9.80
CA CYS A 63 3.38 1.31 -10.86
C CYS A 63 1.94 1.80 -10.61
N ILE A 64 1.68 3.04 -11.02
CA ILE A 64 0.36 3.66 -10.96
C ILE A 64 -0.35 3.46 -12.29
N ALA A 65 -1.49 2.77 -12.27
CA ALA A 65 -2.30 2.46 -13.44
C ALA A 65 -3.03 3.70 -13.99
N VAL A 66 -3.67 4.41 -13.07
CA VAL A 66 -4.42 5.64 -13.32
C VAL A 66 -4.41 6.45 -12.05
N SER A 67 -4.35 7.77 -12.20
CA SER A 67 -4.40 8.74 -11.11
C SER A 67 -5.66 9.57 -11.30
N ILE A 68 -6.64 9.40 -10.42
CA ILE A 68 -7.94 10.08 -10.50
C ILE A 68 -8.05 11.07 -9.34
N LYS A 69 -8.26 12.34 -9.69
CA LYS A 69 -8.50 13.42 -8.75
C LYS A 69 -10.00 13.71 -8.64
N ILE A 70 -10.54 13.65 -7.43
CA ILE A 70 -11.91 14.05 -7.11
C ILE A 70 -11.91 15.55 -6.86
N ARG A 71 -12.55 16.31 -7.77
CA ARG A 71 -12.70 17.76 -7.62
C ARG A 71 -13.89 18.09 -6.73
N ARG A 72 -13.92 19.31 -6.20
CA ARG A 72 -15.01 19.78 -5.33
C ARG A 72 -16.38 19.83 -6.00
N ASP A 73 -16.41 19.93 -7.33
CA ASP A 73 -17.63 20.04 -8.14
C ASP A 73 -18.21 18.69 -8.60
N PHE A 74 -17.64 17.57 -8.14
CA PHE A 74 -18.09 16.22 -8.52
C PHE A 74 -19.56 15.98 -8.19
N ARG A 75 -20.30 15.49 -9.18
CA ARG A 75 -21.67 15.02 -9.08
C ARG A 75 -21.70 13.50 -9.01
N GLU A 76 -22.85 12.92 -8.66
CA GLU A 76 -23.02 11.46 -8.56
C GLU A 76 -22.62 10.71 -9.85
N ALA A 77 -22.89 11.30 -11.02
CA ALA A 77 -22.47 10.74 -12.32
C ALA A 77 -20.94 10.65 -12.47
N ASP A 78 -20.18 11.59 -11.91
CA ASP A 78 -18.71 11.60 -11.99
C ASP A 78 -18.10 10.49 -11.13
N TYR A 79 -18.74 10.14 -10.00
CA TYR A 79 -18.34 9.00 -9.18
C TYR A 79 -18.57 7.68 -9.92
N ILE A 80 -19.68 7.55 -10.65
CA ILE A 80 -19.96 6.38 -11.50
C ILE A 80 -18.89 6.27 -12.61
N GLU A 81 -18.57 7.36 -13.30
CA GLU A 81 -17.52 7.38 -14.32
C GLU A 81 -16.14 7.04 -13.72
N THR A 82 -15.84 7.55 -12.52
CA THR A 82 -14.61 7.25 -11.79
C THR A 82 -14.48 5.75 -11.52
N VAL A 83 -15.53 5.10 -11.02
CA VAL A 83 -15.55 3.66 -10.79
C VAL A 83 -15.37 2.88 -12.10
N GLN A 84 -15.96 3.34 -13.20
CA GLN A 84 -15.75 2.72 -14.52
C GLN A 84 -14.31 2.87 -15.01
N LYS A 85 -13.68 4.04 -14.82
CA LYS A 85 -12.26 4.27 -15.14
C LYS A 85 -11.33 3.36 -14.33
N LEU A 86 -11.63 3.14 -13.06
CA LEU A 86 -10.92 2.19 -12.21
C LEU A 86 -11.11 0.76 -12.70
N LYS A 87 -12.34 0.34 -13.03
CA LYS A 87 -12.66 -1.00 -13.55
C LYS A 87 -11.95 -1.34 -14.86
N LYS A 88 -11.68 -0.34 -15.72
CA LYS A 88 -10.94 -0.52 -16.97
C LYS A 88 -9.47 -0.92 -16.76
N GLN A 89 -8.93 -0.75 -15.55
CA GLN A 89 -7.55 -1.11 -15.24
C GLN A 89 -7.40 -2.61 -14.97
N ARG A 90 -6.20 -3.15 -15.22
CA ARG A 90 -5.89 -4.57 -14.94
C ARG A 90 -5.71 -4.86 -13.44
N GLY A 91 -5.29 -3.88 -12.64
CA GLY A 91 -5.06 -4.03 -11.20
C GLY A 91 -6.34 -3.80 -10.38
N ARG A 92 -6.52 -4.57 -9.31
CA ARG A 92 -7.66 -4.45 -8.38
C ARG A 92 -7.41 -3.53 -7.19
N GLY A 93 -6.15 -3.27 -6.87
CA GLY A 93 -5.71 -2.46 -5.74
C GLY A 93 -5.92 -0.97 -6.01
N VAL A 94 -6.59 -0.29 -5.09
CA VAL A 94 -6.85 1.15 -5.17
C VAL A 94 -6.35 1.84 -3.90
N ILE A 95 -5.48 2.84 -4.07
CA ILE A 95 -4.90 3.65 -3.01
C ILE A 95 -5.72 4.92 -2.85
N MET A 96 -6.17 5.20 -1.63
CA MET A 96 -7.10 6.30 -1.35
C MET A 96 -6.54 7.32 -0.36
N TYR A 97 -6.43 8.58 -0.81
CA TYR A 97 -6.29 9.77 0.03
C TYR A 97 -7.50 10.68 -0.18
N VAL A 98 -8.64 10.24 0.36
CA VAL A 98 -9.97 10.81 0.10
C VAL A 98 -10.62 11.15 1.44
N ASN A 99 -11.40 12.24 1.47
CA ASN A 99 -12.18 12.65 2.62
C ASN A 99 -13.39 11.73 2.83
N GLU A 100 -13.93 11.74 4.04
CA GLU A 100 -14.98 10.81 4.47
C GLU A 100 -16.23 10.85 3.57
N ASP A 101 -16.70 12.03 3.17
CA ASP A 101 -17.92 12.15 2.37
C ASP A 101 -17.73 11.65 0.94
N ASN A 102 -16.55 11.88 0.36
CA ASN A 102 -16.21 11.38 -0.97
C ASN A 102 -16.00 9.85 -0.95
N ILE A 103 -15.45 9.29 0.15
CA ILE A 103 -15.38 7.83 0.35
C ILE A 103 -16.79 7.23 0.28
N LYS A 104 -17.77 7.78 1.02
CA LYS A 104 -19.15 7.28 1.00
C LYS A 104 -19.74 7.25 -0.41
N ARG A 105 -19.53 8.32 -1.18
CA ARG A 105 -20.06 8.43 -2.56
C ARG A 105 -19.37 7.48 -3.54
N VAL A 106 -18.05 7.31 -3.42
CA VAL A 106 -17.31 6.31 -4.22
C VAL A 106 -17.82 4.90 -3.91
N LEU A 107 -17.98 4.54 -2.64
CA LEU A 107 -18.48 3.21 -2.25
C LEU A 107 -19.94 2.99 -2.68
N ARG A 108 -20.77 4.04 -2.65
CA ARG A 108 -22.13 4.00 -3.21
C ARG A 108 -22.11 3.69 -4.70
N ALA A 109 -21.32 4.42 -5.49
CA ALA A 109 -21.18 4.19 -6.92
C ALA A 109 -20.64 2.77 -7.25
N VAL A 110 -19.81 2.18 -6.38
CA VAL A 110 -19.36 0.78 -6.51
C VAL A 110 -20.52 -0.21 -6.31
N ASN A 111 -21.37 0.02 -5.30
CA ASN A 111 -22.53 -0.83 -5.05
C ASN A 111 -23.58 -0.72 -6.17
N GLU A 112 -23.86 0.49 -6.65
CA GLU A 112 -24.79 0.74 -7.76
C GLU A 112 -24.36 0.02 -9.05
N GLN A 113 -23.06 -0.14 -9.26
CA GLN A 113 -22.51 -0.87 -10.41
C GLN A 113 -22.36 -2.39 -10.17
N GLY A 114 -22.77 -2.90 -9.01
CA GLY A 114 -22.65 -4.33 -8.68
C GLY A 114 -21.19 -4.80 -8.57
N LEU A 115 -20.27 -3.91 -8.18
CA LEU A 115 -18.83 -4.18 -8.09
C LEU A 115 -18.36 -4.43 -6.64
N SER A 116 -19.28 -4.78 -5.74
CA SER A 116 -18.95 -5.10 -4.35
C SER A 116 -17.95 -6.27 -4.28
N GLY A 117 -16.85 -6.10 -3.55
CA GLY A 117 -15.76 -7.09 -3.46
C GLY A 117 -14.85 -7.18 -4.69
N TYR A 118 -15.05 -6.35 -5.73
CA TYR A 118 -14.18 -6.33 -6.90
C TYR A 118 -12.84 -5.65 -6.61
N PHE A 119 -12.89 -4.46 -6.00
CA PHE A 119 -11.73 -3.63 -5.66
C PHE A 119 -11.16 -4.00 -4.29
N ALA A 120 -9.86 -3.80 -4.14
CA ALA A 120 -9.17 -3.97 -2.86
C ALA A 120 -8.59 -2.61 -2.43
N TRP A 121 -9.13 -2.05 -1.35
CA TRP A 121 -8.85 -0.69 -0.92
C TRP A 121 -7.68 -0.63 0.06
N VAL A 122 -6.77 0.33 -0.12
CA VAL A 122 -5.81 0.77 0.89
C VAL A 122 -6.00 2.27 1.10
N ALA A 123 -6.58 2.66 2.23
CA ALA A 123 -7.00 4.03 2.48
C ALA A 123 -6.29 4.67 3.68
N SER A 124 -6.29 6.00 3.67
CA SER A 124 -5.66 6.83 4.69
C SER A 124 -6.46 6.91 5.99
N ASP A 125 -5.94 7.69 6.92
CA ASP A 125 -6.49 7.94 8.25
C ASP A 125 -7.81 8.71 8.27
N ASN A 126 -8.14 9.44 7.20
CA ASN A 126 -9.46 10.02 7.02
C ASN A 126 -10.58 8.96 6.98
N TRP A 127 -10.28 7.77 6.45
CA TRP A 127 -11.17 6.61 6.61
C TRP A 127 -10.99 6.00 8.00
N GLY A 128 -9.76 5.58 8.33
CA GLY A 128 -9.44 4.96 9.62
C GLY A 128 -10.41 3.84 9.99
N ASN A 129 -10.95 3.88 11.21
CA ASN A 129 -11.95 2.93 11.73
C ASN A 129 -13.36 3.55 11.85
N LYS A 130 -13.64 4.63 11.11
CA LYS A 130 -14.90 5.36 11.20
C LYS A 130 -16.04 4.56 10.57
N ARG A 131 -17.07 4.22 11.35
CA ARG A 131 -18.27 3.53 10.85
C ARG A 131 -19.06 4.38 9.86
N THR A 132 -19.00 5.70 10.00
CA THR A 132 -19.68 6.66 9.12
C THR A 132 -19.17 6.56 7.69
N ALA A 133 -17.86 6.32 7.47
CA ALA A 133 -17.27 6.20 6.13
C ALA A 133 -17.87 5.06 5.28
N VAL A 134 -18.38 4.00 5.93
CA VAL A 134 -18.90 2.78 5.28
C VAL A 134 -20.41 2.59 5.48
N MET A 135 -21.07 3.55 6.12
CA MET A 135 -22.49 3.51 6.39
C MET A 135 -23.26 3.36 5.07
N GLU A 136 -24.27 2.48 5.07
CA GLU A 136 -25.08 2.09 3.89
C GLU A 136 -24.32 1.34 2.78
N ASN A 137 -22.99 1.43 2.73
CA ASN A 137 -22.17 0.93 1.62
C ASN A 137 -21.18 -0.17 2.03
N SER A 138 -21.49 -0.88 3.11
CA SER A 138 -20.62 -1.88 3.72
C SER A 138 -20.11 -2.97 2.76
N ALA A 139 -20.94 -3.43 1.82
CA ALA A 139 -20.57 -4.48 0.86
C ALA A 139 -19.39 -4.08 -0.04
N ALA A 140 -19.33 -2.82 -0.49
CA ALA A 140 -18.22 -2.30 -1.29
C ALA A 140 -16.91 -2.17 -0.48
N ALA A 141 -17.01 -1.98 0.84
CA ALA A 141 -15.88 -1.75 1.72
C ALA A 141 -15.21 -3.05 2.26
N ILE A 142 -15.81 -4.22 2.04
CA ILE A 142 -15.31 -5.49 2.59
C ILE A 142 -13.84 -5.72 2.20
N GLY A 143 -13.00 -6.02 3.19
CA GLY A 143 -11.57 -6.26 3.00
C GLY A 143 -10.73 -4.99 2.84
N ALA A 144 -11.32 -3.79 2.91
CA ALA A 144 -10.58 -2.53 2.89
C ALA A 144 -9.56 -2.48 4.02
N ILE A 145 -8.32 -2.13 3.69
CA ILE A 145 -7.25 -1.89 4.66
C ILE A 145 -7.14 -0.39 4.87
N THR A 146 -7.22 0.03 6.12
CA THR A 146 -7.14 1.44 6.52
C THR A 146 -6.08 1.62 7.60
N MET A 147 -5.62 2.84 7.82
CA MET A 147 -4.66 3.14 8.88
C MET A 147 -5.17 4.23 9.79
N GLN A 148 -4.69 4.27 11.02
CA GLN A 148 -5.04 5.32 11.97
C GLN A 148 -3.90 5.52 12.98
N PRO A 149 -3.63 6.74 13.42
CA PRO A 149 -2.67 6.97 14.50
C PRO A 149 -3.03 6.14 15.74
N LYS A 150 -2.01 5.50 16.32
CA LYS A 150 -2.16 4.61 17.47
C LYS A 150 -2.52 5.41 18.72
N MET A 151 -3.46 4.86 19.49
CA MET A 151 -3.80 5.36 20.81
C MET A 151 -3.84 4.25 21.85
N LYS A 152 -3.36 4.56 23.05
CA LYS A 152 -3.54 3.91 24.33
C LYS A 152 -4.84 4.45 24.90
N ARG A 153 -5.74 3.53 25.21
CA ARG A 153 -7.08 3.77 25.77
C ARG A 153 -7.07 4.36 27.20
N SER A 154 -5.88 4.59 27.77
CA SER A 154 -5.72 5.09 29.12
C SER A 154 -6.24 6.53 29.20
N GLU A 155 -7.29 6.73 30.01
CA GLU A 155 -7.86 8.02 30.43
C GLU A 155 -8.99 8.65 29.60
N SER A 156 -9.73 7.89 28.79
CA SER A 156 -11.00 8.37 28.22
C SER A 156 -12.06 8.72 29.30
N LYS A 157 -11.89 8.28 30.56
CA LYS A 157 -12.83 8.58 31.65
C LYS A 157 -12.88 10.07 32.02
N MET A 158 -11.77 10.80 31.91
CA MET A 158 -11.70 12.21 32.30
C MET A 158 -12.34 13.12 31.24
N LEU A 159 -12.07 12.84 29.96
CA LEU A 159 -12.67 13.53 28.82
C LEU A 159 -14.18 13.33 28.75
N ILE A 160 -14.68 12.11 29.00
CA ILE A 160 -16.12 11.86 29.01
C ILE A 160 -16.81 12.64 30.14
N LYS A 161 -16.19 12.77 31.32
CA LYS A 161 -16.71 13.61 32.41
C LYS A 161 -16.71 15.11 32.05
N LEU A 162 -15.67 15.58 31.36
CA LEU A 162 -15.54 16.98 30.93
C LEU A 162 -16.53 17.32 29.80
N VAL A 163 -16.66 16.44 28.81
CA VAL A 163 -17.64 16.56 27.72
C VAL A 163 -19.04 16.54 28.29
N TYR A 164 -19.36 15.65 29.24
CA TYR A 164 -20.65 15.68 29.95
C TYR A 164 -20.93 17.04 30.58
N LEU A 165 -19.94 17.65 31.26
CA LEU A 165 -20.04 18.98 31.86
C LEU A 165 -20.25 20.10 30.81
N ILE A 166 -19.55 20.03 29.68
CA ILE A 166 -19.63 21.03 28.61
C ILE A 166 -20.89 20.84 27.77
N THR A 167 -21.33 19.62 27.48
CA THR A 167 -22.57 19.35 26.73
C THR A 167 -23.79 19.70 27.57
N THR A 168 -23.79 19.49 28.89
CA THR A 168 -24.86 20.05 29.74
C THR A 168 -24.92 21.57 29.68
N LEU A 169 -23.79 22.25 29.43
CA LEU A 169 -23.76 23.70 29.22
C LEU A 169 -24.15 24.08 27.77
N HIS A 170 -23.79 23.29 26.77
CA HIS A 170 -24.04 23.58 25.35
C HIS A 170 -25.47 23.24 24.90
N ASP A 171 -26.03 22.13 25.37
CA ASP A 171 -27.44 21.75 25.14
C ASP A 171 -28.39 22.77 25.80
N SER A 172 -27.99 23.35 26.94
CA SER A 172 -28.75 24.45 27.57
C SER A 172 -28.87 25.71 26.70
N ILE A 173 -27.94 25.90 25.74
CA ILE A 173 -27.88 27.05 24.84
C ILE A 173 -28.56 26.75 23.49
N HIS A 174 -28.42 25.53 22.96
CA HIS A 174 -29.01 25.14 21.68
C HIS A 174 -30.48 24.71 21.78
N GLU A 175 -30.90 24.02 22.85
CA GLU A 175 -32.30 23.58 22.99
C GLU A 175 -33.27 24.73 23.34
N ARG A 176 -32.79 25.84 23.91
CA ARG A 176 -33.63 27.04 24.13
C ARG A 176 -34.14 27.70 22.86
N ARG A 177 -33.52 27.46 21.69
CA ARG A 177 -33.91 28.11 20.43
C ARG A 177 -34.92 27.33 19.59
N ASN A 178 -35.02 26.01 19.76
CA ASN A 178 -35.77 25.15 18.83
C ASN A 178 -36.93 24.36 19.45
N PHE A 179 -37.23 24.48 20.75
CA PHE A 179 -38.27 23.68 21.41
C PHE A 179 -39.20 24.48 22.33
N ALA A 180 -39.63 25.66 21.89
CA ALA A 180 -40.76 26.38 22.48
C ALA A 180 -42.11 26.01 21.85
N THR A 181 -42.21 24.88 21.14
CA THR A 181 -43.47 24.38 20.59
C THR A 181 -43.62 22.88 20.87
N ASN A 182 -44.62 22.57 21.69
CA ASN A 182 -45.15 21.26 22.07
C ASN A 182 -44.52 20.59 23.31
N GLY A 183 -45.23 20.76 24.43
CA GLY A 183 -44.92 20.19 25.74
C GLY A 183 -45.11 18.68 25.82
N SER A 184 -44.02 17.96 25.59
CA SER A 184 -43.85 16.57 26.04
C SER A 184 -42.44 16.41 26.57
N THR A 185 -42.26 16.64 27.87
CA THR A 185 -40.99 16.47 28.58
C THR A 185 -40.94 15.06 29.15
N ASN A 186 -40.40 14.11 28.39
CA ASN A 186 -39.86 12.86 28.92
C ASN A 186 -38.54 12.57 28.21
N PHE A 187 -37.50 13.33 28.57
CA PHE A 187 -36.13 12.99 28.21
C PHE A 187 -35.67 11.84 29.11
N GLY A 188 -35.83 10.61 28.61
CA GLY A 188 -35.13 9.46 29.19
C GLY A 188 -33.63 9.71 29.07
N GLY A 189 -32.97 9.95 30.21
CA GLY A 189 -31.53 10.19 30.28
C GLY A 189 -30.72 9.00 29.79
N ARG A 190 -30.52 8.92 28.47
CA ARG A 190 -29.57 7.98 27.87
C ARG A 190 -28.18 8.52 28.15
N SER A 191 -27.45 7.81 29.00
CA SER A 191 -26.07 8.14 29.35
C SER A 191 -25.20 8.14 28.10
N LEU A 192 -24.66 9.30 27.73
CA LEU A 192 -23.75 9.49 26.60
C LEU A 192 -22.53 8.55 26.66
N LEU A 193 -22.22 8.03 27.85
CA LEU A 193 -21.16 7.07 28.15
C LEU A 193 -21.28 5.74 27.39
N GLU A 194 -22.49 5.24 27.12
CA GLU A 194 -22.67 3.88 26.62
C GLU A 194 -22.37 3.73 25.12
N LYS A 195 -22.38 4.84 24.36
CA LYS A 195 -22.15 4.83 22.90
C LYS A 195 -20.99 5.72 22.44
N HIS A 196 -20.28 6.36 23.37
CA HIS A 196 -19.19 7.27 23.01
C HIS A 196 -17.96 6.51 22.48
N GLN A 197 -17.63 6.73 21.22
CA GLN A 197 -16.36 6.30 20.64
C GLN A 197 -15.44 7.51 20.51
N GLN A 198 -14.37 7.53 21.31
CA GLN A 198 -13.42 8.64 21.33
C GLN A 198 -12.70 8.78 19.98
N GLU A 199 -12.63 10.00 19.47
CA GLU A 199 -11.91 10.29 18.23
C GLU A 199 -10.39 10.21 18.38
N SER A 200 -9.73 9.76 17.31
CA SER A 200 -8.35 9.29 17.39
C SER A 200 -7.24 10.32 17.47
N TYR A 201 -7.61 11.59 17.31
CA TYR A 201 -6.66 12.69 17.36
C TYR A 201 -6.64 13.40 18.72
N VAL A 202 -7.57 13.09 19.62
CA VAL A 202 -7.70 13.83 20.89
C VAL A 202 -6.46 13.77 21.78
N PRO A 203 -5.78 12.62 21.95
CA PRO A 203 -4.52 12.59 22.70
C PRO A 203 -3.43 13.48 22.10
N PHE A 204 -3.40 13.63 20.77
CA PHE A 204 -2.43 14.49 20.09
C PHE A 204 -2.70 15.98 20.36
N VAL A 205 -3.97 16.37 20.49
CA VAL A 205 -4.36 17.74 20.89
C VAL A 205 -3.91 18.02 22.32
N ILE A 206 -4.11 17.07 23.23
CA ILE A 206 -3.66 17.18 24.62
C ILE A 206 -2.14 17.32 24.68
N ASP A 207 -1.42 16.41 24.01
CA ASP A 207 0.04 16.43 23.96
C ASP A 207 0.58 17.75 23.36
N ALA A 208 -0.09 18.34 22.35
CA ALA A 208 0.30 19.63 21.79
C ALA A 208 0.19 20.78 22.80
N VAL A 209 -0.87 20.80 23.63
CA VAL A 209 -1.02 21.79 24.70
C VAL A 209 0.07 21.60 25.77
N TYR A 210 0.33 20.36 26.18
CA TYR A 210 1.40 20.07 27.14
C TYR A 210 2.79 20.41 26.60
N LEU A 211 3.05 20.18 25.31
CA LEU A 211 4.31 20.57 24.68
C LEU A 211 4.55 22.07 24.81
N CYS A 212 3.54 22.89 24.49
CA CYS A 212 3.62 24.34 24.67
C CYS A 212 3.80 24.72 26.14
N ALA A 213 3.10 24.06 27.07
CA ALA A 213 3.22 24.32 28.51
C ALA A 213 4.62 23.99 29.05
N HIS A 214 5.18 22.84 28.68
CA HIS A 214 6.54 22.45 29.05
C HIS A 214 7.59 23.38 28.45
N ALA A 215 7.43 23.78 27.18
CA ALA A 215 8.33 24.73 26.53
C ALA A 215 8.29 26.11 27.19
N LEU A 216 7.10 26.61 27.56
CA LEU A 216 6.94 27.85 28.30
C LEU A 216 7.54 27.76 29.71
N HIS A 217 7.32 26.64 30.41
CA HIS A 217 7.91 26.40 31.71
C HIS A 217 9.44 26.44 31.65
N ALA A 218 10.05 25.78 30.66
CA ALA A 218 11.49 25.80 30.43
C ALA A 218 11.99 27.21 30.07
N TYR A 219 11.24 27.94 29.24
CA TYR A 219 11.56 29.33 28.88
C TYR A 219 11.59 30.24 30.12
N PHE A 220 10.55 30.19 30.96
CA PHE A 220 10.46 31.01 32.17
C PHE A 220 11.45 30.58 33.24
N LYS A 221 11.73 29.28 33.40
CA LYS A 221 12.76 28.80 34.33
C LYS A 221 14.16 29.35 33.99
N ASN A 222 14.44 29.63 32.73
CA ASN A 222 15.73 30.16 32.29
C ASN A 222 15.80 31.70 32.30
N HIS A 223 14.68 32.41 32.16
CA HIS A 223 14.64 33.88 32.10
C HIS A 223 14.12 34.55 33.37
N CYS A 224 13.49 33.79 34.26
CA CYS A 224 12.92 34.25 35.53
C CYS A 224 13.51 33.42 36.68
N SER A 225 13.31 33.88 37.92
CA SER A 225 13.59 33.09 39.14
C SER A 225 12.74 31.82 39.20
N LEU A 226 13.13 30.85 40.03
CA LEU A 226 12.36 29.61 40.25
C LEU A 226 10.86 29.86 40.54
N PRO A 227 9.97 28.89 40.21
CA PRO A 227 8.53 29.02 40.42
C PRO A 227 8.20 29.56 41.81
N PRO A 228 7.23 30.51 41.96
CA PRO A 228 6.05 30.72 41.12
C PRO A 228 6.14 31.80 40.02
N PHE A 229 7.33 32.20 39.55
CA PHE A 229 7.54 33.15 38.42
C PHE A 229 6.86 34.54 38.57
N THR A 230 6.36 34.89 39.74
CA THR A 230 5.52 36.07 40.01
C THR A 230 6.19 37.42 39.73
N ASN A 231 7.53 37.49 39.84
CA ASN A 231 8.31 38.73 39.65
C ASN A 231 9.05 38.79 38.31
N CYS A 232 8.57 38.09 37.28
CA CYS A 232 9.27 38.08 36.00
C CYS A 232 9.04 39.38 35.19
N LYS A 233 10.10 40.18 35.05
CA LYS A 233 10.08 41.42 34.24
C LYS A 233 9.97 41.14 32.73
N GLN A 234 10.27 39.91 32.31
CA GLN A 234 10.19 39.46 30.91
C GLN A 234 8.74 39.03 30.56
N MET A 235 7.80 39.97 30.52
CA MET A 235 6.40 39.64 30.15
C MET A 235 6.20 39.39 28.66
N LYS A 236 7.06 39.93 27.80
CA LYS A 236 6.98 39.76 26.34
C LYS A 236 7.79 38.55 25.90
N ILE A 237 7.08 37.50 25.47
CA ILE A 237 7.69 36.26 24.97
C ILE A 237 8.20 36.50 23.55
N ASP A 238 9.47 36.18 23.31
CA ASP A 238 10.08 36.15 21.98
C ASP A 238 9.80 34.79 21.32
N GLY A 239 8.99 34.79 20.27
CA GLY A 239 8.59 33.58 19.55
C GLY A 239 9.76 32.81 18.94
N THR A 240 10.83 33.49 18.51
CA THR A 240 12.01 32.83 17.92
C THR A 240 12.80 32.05 18.96
N LYS A 241 12.91 32.60 20.17
CA LYS A 241 13.50 31.91 21.32
C LYS A 241 12.59 30.78 21.79
N LEU A 242 11.28 31.02 21.91
CA LEU A 242 10.31 30.00 22.32
C LEU A 242 10.33 28.78 21.39
N LEU A 243 10.45 28.98 20.07
CA LEU A 243 10.54 27.89 19.10
C LEU A 243 11.71 26.92 19.39
N ARG A 244 12.85 27.43 19.88
CA ARG A 244 13.99 26.59 20.29
C ARG A 244 13.63 25.74 21.50
N TYR A 245 12.89 26.29 22.46
CA TYR A 245 12.39 25.52 23.60
C TYR A 245 11.38 24.46 23.16
N ILE A 246 10.45 24.78 22.26
CA ILE A 246 9.48 23.82 21.73
C ILE A 246 10.20 22.63 21.05
N ARG A 247 11.22 22.90 20.21
CA ARG A 247 11.98 21.84 19.52
C ARG A 247 12.81 20.95 20.47
N ASN A 248 13.32 21.51 21.56
CA ASN A 248 14.19 20.78 22.50
C ASN A 248 13.44 20.17 23.69
N THR A 249 12.13 20.38 23.80
CA THR A 249 11.33 19.85 24.90
C THR A 249 11.00 18.37 24.64
N SER A 250 11.26 17.53 25.63
CA SER A 250 10.71 16.16 25.68
C SER A 250 10.01 15.92 27.01
N PHE A 251 8.92 15.15 26.95
CA PHE A 251 8.16 14.76 28.13
C PHE A 251 7.36 13.49 27.84
N ASN A 252 6.97 12.77 28.90
CA ASN A 252 6.05 11.63 28.77
C ASN A 252 4.63 12.17 28.53
N GLY A 253 4.15 12.02 27.29
CA GLY A 253 2.80 12.41 26.91
C GLY A 253 1.76 11.35 27.29
N THR A 254 0.54 11.58 26.81
CA THR A 254 -0.60 10.68 27.03
C THR A 254 -0.40 9.29 26.42
N GLN A 255 0.40 9.19 25.36
CA GLN A 255 0.60 7.98 24.56
C GLN A 255 2.00 7.38 24.76
N ASP A 256 3.00 8.19 24.50
CA ASP A 256 4.41 7.88 24.52
C ASP A 256 5.20 9.18 24.73
N GLU A 257 6.53 9.07 24.76
CA GLU A 257 7.39 10.24 24.85
C GLU A 257 7.13 11.17 23.64
N VAL A 258 6.80 12.42 23.93
CA VAL A 258 6.60 13.46 22.92
C VAL A 258 7.94 14.14 22.70
N ARG A 259 8.46 13.99 21.47
CA ARG A 259 9.68 14.65 20.99
C ARG A 259 9.51 15.00 19.52
N LEU A 260 10.06 16.15 19.12
CA LEU A 260 10.06 16.60 17.73
C LEU A 260 11.39 16.23 17.04
N ASN A 261 11.32 15.91 15.75
CA ASN A 261 12.49 15.74 14.90
C ASN A 261 13.00 17.11 14.38
N GLU A 262 14.02 17.10 13.51
CA GLU A 262 14.62 18.31 12.94
C GLU A 262 13.62 19.18 12.14
N ASN A 263 12.63 18.53 11.52
CA ASN A 263 11.56 19.19 10.77
C ASN A 263 10.46 19.76 11.69
N GLY A 264 10.45 19.40 12.97
CA GLY A 264 9.40 19.78 13.93
C GLY A 264 8.23 18.79 13.95
N ASP A 265 8.37 17.61 13.36
CA ASP A 265 7.36 16.56 13.36
C ASP A 265 7.52 15.62 14.56
N ARG A 266 6.40 15.15 15.09
CA ARG A 266 6.38 14.08 16.09
C ARG A 266 6.49 12.72 15.39
N MET A 267 7.19 11.79 16.02
CA MET A 267 7.19 10.39 15.60
C MET A 267 5.82 9.75 15.88
N ILE A 268 5.15 9.26 14.83
CA ILE A 268 3.81 8.67 14.93
C ILE A 268 3.88 7.16 14.66
N ARG A 269 3.09 6.39 15.41
CA ARG A 269 2.81 4.97 15.16
C ARG A 269 1.40 4.85 14.59
N TYR A 270 1.21 4.00 13.59
CA TYR A 270 -0.10 3.75 13.00
C TYR A 270 -0.55 2.32 13.30
N ILE A 271 -1.82 2.15 13.70
CA ILE A 271 -2.49 0.85 13.67
C ILE A 271 -3.08 0.68 12.27
N ILE A 272 -2.90 -0.51 11.71
CA ILE A 272 -3.50 -0.92 10.44
C ILE A 272 -4.75 -1.74 10.74
N TYR A 273 -5.89 -1.33 10.21
CA TYR A 273 -7.16 -2.00 10.35
C TYR A 273 -7.58 -2.65 9.04
N GLN A 274 -8.41 -3.69 9.15
CA GLN A 274 -9.10 -4.27 8.02
C GLN A 274 -10.60 -4.35 8.30
N TYR A 275 -11.41 -3.89 7.35
CA TYR A 275 -12.85 -3.91 7.45
C TYR A 275 -13.42 -5.31 7.16
N ARG A 276 -14.23 -5.84 8.10
CA ARG A 276 -14.79 -7.20 8.06
C ARG A 276 -16.26 -7.28 7.68
N GLY A 277 -16.93 -6.14 7.53
CA GLY A 277 -18.35 -6.09 7.21
C GLY A 277 -19.25 -5.97 8.44
N PRO A 278 -20.56 -5.74 8.22
CA PRO A 278 -21.49 -5.31 9.25
C PRO A 278 -21.93 -6.44 10.19
N MET A 279 -21.79 -7.70 9.76
CA MET A 279 -22.22 -8.89 10.50
C MET A 279 -21.23 -9.31 11.60
N THR A 280 -20.06 -8.65 11.68
CA THR A 280 -19.05 -8.95 12.68
C THR A 280 -19.20 -8.05 13.91
N PRO A 281 -18.96 -8.56 15.14
CA PRO A 281 -19.02 -7.74 16.35
C PRO A 281 -18.05 -6.54 16.28
N GLU A 282 -16.87 -6.77 15.70
CA GLU A 282 -15.86 -5.76 15.43
C GLU A 282 -15.72 -5.56 13.91
N GLN A 283 -16.41 -4.55 13.40
CA GLN A 283 -16.39 -4.21 11.97
C GLN A 283 -14.98 -3.86 11.45
N TYR A 284 -14.12 -3.31 12.31
CA TYR A 284 -12.73 -3.00 12.00
C TYR A 284 -11.82 -3.78 12.94
N VAL A 285 -11.05 -4.71 12.37
CA VAL A 285 -10.12 -5.56 13.13
C VAL A 285 -8.69 -5.04 12.94
N PRO A 286 -7.92 -4.82 14.02
CA PRO A 286 -6.52 -4.45 13.91
C PRO A 286 -5.72 -5.63 13.36
N ILE A 287 -5.04 -5.43 12.23
CA ILE A 287 -4.26 -6.46 11.54
C ILE A 287 -2.76 -6.25 11.66
N GLY A 288 -2.33 -5.11 12.21
CA GLY A 288 -0.91 -4.82 12.39
C GLY A 288 -0.62 -3.40 12.83
N GLU A 289 0.67 -3.07 12.88
CA GLU A 289 1.19 -1.77 13.28
C GLU A 289 2.33 -1.34 12.35
N TRP A 290 2.41 -0.05 12.09
CA TRP A 290 3.53 0.59 11.41
C TRP A 290 4.20 1.56 12.38
N VAL A 291 5.51 1.41 12.54
CA VAL A 291 6.30 2.23 13.46
C VAL A 291 7.34 3.00 12.66
N SER A 292 7.29 4.34 12.76
CA SER A 292 8.41 5.17 12.32
C SER A 292 9.54 5.03 13.32
N SER A 293 10.67 4.46 12.92
CA SER A 293 11.87 4.32 13.76
C SER A 293 13.05 5.09 13.20
N GLU A 294 12.91 6.40 13.02
CA GLU A 294 14.07 7.28 12.83
C GLU A 294 14.69 7.55 14.20
N MET A 295 15.39 6.54 14.73
CA MET A 295 16.30 6.71 15.84
C MET A 295 17.70 6.61 15.25
N ASP A 296 18.33 7.77 15.05
CA ASP A 296 19.79 7.87 14.97
C ASP A 296 20.31 7.46 16.35
N ASP A 297 20.47 6.16 16.56
CA ASP A 297 21.26 5.68 17.66
C ASP A 297 22.73 5.94 17.28
N HIS A 298 23.24 7.10 17.72
CA HIS A 298 24.63 7.54 17.51
C HIS A 298 25.66 6.49 17.98
N ILE A 299 25.23 5.48 18.74
CA ILE A 299 26.06 4.41 19.31
C ILE A 299 26.23 3.22 18.34
N ALA A 300 25.34 3.03 17.36
CA ALA A 300 25.35 1.82 16.52
C ALA A 300 25.46 2.05 15.01
N GLY A 301 25.31 3.28 14.49
CA GLY A 301 25.41 3.54 13.03
C GLY A 301 24.36 2.78 12.18
N VAL A 302 23.41 2.10 12.80
CA VAL A 302 22.34 1.34 12.15
C VAL A 302 21.06 2.14 12.29
N LYS A 303 20.65 2.83 11.22
CA LYS A 303 19.30 3.37 11.10
C LYS A 303 18.32 2.20 11.20
N LYS A 304 17.54 2.10 12.29
CA LYS A 304 16.45 1.12 12.36
C LYS A 304 15.45 1.41 11.24
N ALA A 305 15.22 0.43 10.38
CA ALA A 305 14.32 0.55 9.24
C ALA A 305 12.86 0.77 9.71
N LYS A 306 12.11 1.61 8.99
CA LYS A 306 10.65 1.71 9.10
C LYS A 306 10.05 0.30 9.06
N GLU A 307 9.40 -0.12 10.14
CA GLU A 307 8.94 -1.51 10.29
C GLU A 307 7.41 -1.59 10.20
N LEU A 308 6.93 -2.21 9.12
CA LEU A 308 5.54 -2.64 9.00
C LEU A 308 5.41 -4.07 9.53
N ARG A 309 4.56 -4.26 10.54
CA ARG A 309 4.25 -5.57 11.12
C ARG A 309 2.79 -5.90 10.87
N LEU A 310 2.52 -6.76 9.89
CA LEU A 310 1.18 -7.26 9.57
C LEU A 310 1.05 -8.74 9.90
N ASN A 311 -0.13 -9.15 10.36
CA ASN A 311 -0.48 -10.55 10.49
C ASN A 311 -1.14 -11.06 9.20
N GLU A 312 -0.39 -11.80 8.39
CA GLU A 312 -0.86 -12.31 7.09
C GLU A 312 -2.13 -13.16 7.17
N THR A 313 -2.29 -13.95 8.24
CA THR A 313 -3.47 -14.81 8.42
C THR A 313 -4.74 -13.98 8.62
N LEU A 314 -4.61 -12.88 9.38
CA LEU A 314 -5.68 -11.92 9.52
C LEU A 314 -5.93 -11.21 8.19
N VAL A 315 -4.90 -10.73 7.49
CA VAL A 315 -5.07 -10.06 6.19
C VAL A 315 -5.84 -10.93 5.19
N LYS A 316 -5.44 -12.21 5.04
CA LYS A 316 -6.08 -13.18 4.12
C LYS A 316 -7.55 -13.40 4.47
N SER A 317 -7.86 -13.61 5.75
CA SER A 317 -9.23 -13.85 6.21
C SER A 317 -10.17 -12.64 6.07
N GLY A 318 -9.66 -11.44 5.85
CA GLY A 318 -10.50 -10.25 5.69
C GLY A 318 -11.03 -10.04 4.27
N TYR A 319 -10.49 -10.78 3.30
CA TYR A 319 -10.99 -10.77 1.94
C TYR A 319 -12.06 -11.85 1.73
N PRO A 320 -13.09 -11.62 0.90
CA PRO A 320 -14.23 -12.55 0.75
C PRO A 320 -13.86 -14.01 0.40
N ALA A 321 -12.79 -14.21 -0.36
CA ALA A 321 -12.32 -15.54 -0.79
C ALA A 321 -11.21 -16.12 0.10
N GLY A 322 -10.88 -15.48 1.23
CA GLY A 322 -9.71 -15.86 2.05
C GLY A 322 -8.36 -15.67 1.32
N LYS A 323 -8.37 -15.06 0.14
CA LYS A 323 -7.20 -14.80 -0.71
C LYS A 323 -7.09 -13.30 -0.97
N ILE A 324 -5.87 -12.78 -0.86
CA ILE A 324 -5.54 -11.39 -1.21
C ILE A 324 -5.74 -11.21 -2.72
N PRO A 325 -6.55 -10.26 -3.18
CA PRO A 325 -6.73 -9.98 -4.60
C PRO A 325 -5.41 -9.61 -5.26
N GLU A 326 -5.09 -10.20 -6.41
CA GLU A 326 -3.88 -9.86 -7.15
C GLU A 326 -4.03 -8.50 -7.84
N SER A 327 -3.00 -7.66 -7.75
CA SER A 327 -2.96 -6.34 -8.40
C SER A 327 -1.65 -6.16 -9.16
N GLN A 328 -1.60 -6.80 -10.33
CA GLN A 328 -0.45 -6.80 -11.25
C GLN A 328 -0.96 -6.53 -12.68
N CYS A 329 -0.14 -5.87 -13.51
CA CYS A 329 -0.54 -5.54 -14.89
C CYS A 329 -0.26 -6.70 -15.86
N GLY A 330 0.96 -7.23 -15.81
CA GLY A 330 1.35 -8.44 -16.53
C GLY A 330 1.17 -9.67 -15.65
N ARG A 331 0.61 -10.74 -16.22
CA ARG A 331 0.58 -12.04 -15.55
C ARG A 331 2.00 -12.63 -15.51
N PRO A 332 2.33 -13.49 -14.55
CA PRO A 332 3.53 -14.32 -14.65
C PRO A 332 3.47 -15.16 -15.94
N CYS A 333 4.56 -15.14 -16.72
CA CYS A 333 4.64 -15.85 -17.99
C CYS A 333 5.01 -17.32 -17.79
N SER A 334 4.39 -18.21 -18.59
CA SER A 334 4.70 -19.65 -18.60
C SER A 334 6.14 -19.89 -19.05
N PRO A 335 6.81 -21.01 -18.69
CA PRO A 335 8.18 -21.32 -19.11
C PRO A 335 8.50 -21.17 -20.61
N ILE A 336 7.50 -21.30 -21.47
CA ILE A 336 7.60 -21.19 -22.94
C ILE A 336 7.32 -19.79 -23.49
N GLU A 337 6.96 -18.85 -22.61
CA GLU A 337 6.63 -17.46 -22.93
C GLU A 337 7.65 -16.51 -22.30
N TYR A 338 7.90 -15.38 -22.93
CA TYR A 338 8.75 -14.31 -22.41
C TYR A 338 7.97 -12.99 -22.30
N ARG A 339 8.45 -12.08 -21.46
CA ARG A 339 7.87 -10.77 -21.22
C ARG A 339 8.23 -9.81 -22.36
N SER A 340 7.23 -9.28 -23.03
CA SER A 340 7.39 -8.20 -23.99
C SER A 340 7.44 -6.84 -23.29
N THR A 341 8.50 -6.06 -23.51
CA THR A 341 8.72 -4.75 -22.86
C THR A 341 8.22 -3.62 -23.75
N ILE A 342 6.89 -3.46 -23.90
CA ILE A 342 6.34 -2.49 -24.87
C ILE A 342 6.06 -1.11 -24.25
N HIS A 343 5.67 -0.98 -22.97
CA HIS A 343 5.09 0.28 -22.49
C HIS A 343 5.52 0.78 -21.09
N SER A 344 5.95 -0.10 -20.17
CA SER A 344 6.50 0.30 -18.86
C SER A 344 7.19 -0.89 -18.18
N THR A 345 7.92 -0.66 -17.07
CA THR A 345 8.55 -1.75 -16.32
C THR A 345 7.58 -2.69 -15.62
N CYS A 346 6.33 -2.29 -15.36
CA CYS A 346 5.36 -3.12 -14.63
C CYS A 346 4.32 -3.79 -15.53
N CYS A 347 4.16 -3.34 -16.78
CA CYS A 347 3.21 -3.91 -17.73
C CYS A 347 3.95 -4.63 -18.85
N TRP A 348 3.75 -5.95 -18.91
CA TRP A 348 4.24 -6.78 -20.00
C TRP A 348 3.11 -7.68 -20.51
N GLU A 349 3.29 -8.14 -21.73
CA GLU A 349 2.51 -9.21 -22.33
C GLU A 349 3.40 -10.44 -22.47
N CYS A 350 2.83 -11.63 -22.28
CA CYS A 350 3.57 -12.87 -22.44
C CYS A 350 3.45 -13.33 -23.88
N LEU A 351 4.59 -13.33 -24.60
CA LEU A 351 4.69 -13.79 -25.98
C LEU A 351 5.37 -15.14 -26.02
N HIS A 352 4.94 -16.02 -26.93
CA HIS A 352 5.56 -17.33 -27.08
C HIS A 352 6.94 -17.25 -27.72
N CYS A 353 7.90 -18.01 -27.18
CA CYS A 353 9.16 -18.29 -27.88
C CYS A 353 8.89 -19.21 -29.09
N ASN A 354 9.65 -19.00 -30.17
CA ASN A 354 9.58 -19.85 -31.36
C ASN A 354 9.91 -21.33 -31.02
N GLU A 355 9.54 -22.26 -31.88
CA GLU A 355 9.76 -23.71 -31.66
C GLU A 355 11.24 -24.07 -31.55
N THR A 356 12.12 -23.32 -32.21
CA THR A 356 13.57 -23.52 -32.22
C THR A 356 14.31 -22.70 -31.16
N SER A 357 13.60 -21.96 -30.31
CA SER A 357 14.18 -21.08 -29.30
C SER A 357 14.07 -21.64 -27.89
N ILE A 358 15.07 -21.33 -27.07
CA ILE A 358 15.04 -21.48 -25.61
C ILE A 358 14.75 -20.14 -24.93
N ARG A 359 14.27 -20.21 -23.70
CA ARG A 359 14.02 -19.04 -22.83
C ARG A 359 15.03 -19.01 -21.67
N PRO A 360 16.22 -18.38 -21.85
CA PRO A 360 17.23 -18.32 -20.79
C PRO A 360 16.87 -17.33 -19.69
N ASN A 361 16.09 -16.29 -19.99
CA ASN A 361 15.64 -15.28 -19.03
C ASN A 361 14.17 -14.93 -19.28
N GLU A 362 13.55 -14.19 -18.36
CA GLU A 362 12.13 -13.85 -18.48
C GLU A 362 11.82 -12.83 -19.58
N THR A 363 12.82 -12.17 -20.17
CA THR A 363 12.64 -11.03 -21.08
C THR A 363 13.05 -11.30 -22.53
N SER A 364 13.66 -12.43 -22.84
CA SER A 364 14.12 -12.74 -24.20
C SER A 364 14.19 -14.24 -24.48
N CYS A 365 14.01 -14.59 -25.75
CA CYS A 365 14.22 -15.94 -26.27
C CYS A 365 15.45 -15.93 -27.17
N ILE A 366 16.20 -17.02 -27.17
CA ILE A 366 17.39 -17.19 -27.99
C ILE A 366 17.20 -18.45 -28.85
N ASN A 367 17.47 -18.34 -30.15
CA ASN A 367 17.44 -19.48 -31.06
C ASN A 367 18.60 -20.44 -30.79
N CYS A 368 18.32 -21.74 -30.81
CA CYS A 368 19.38 -22.75 -30.78
C CYS A 368 20.22 -22.67 -32.06
N ARG A 369 21.51 -23.05 -31.94
CA ARG A 369 22.41 -23.15 -33.10
C ARG A 369 21.97 -24.29 -34.02
N LEU A 370 22.38 -24.22 -35.28
CA LEU A 370 22.16 -25.31 -36.24
C LEU A 370 22.73 -26.63 -35.70
N GLY A 371 21.98 -27.72 -35.83
CA GLY A 371 22.32 -29.01 -35.24
C GLY A 371 21.80 -29.23 -33.81
N PHE A 372 21.15 -28.23 -33.20
CA PHE A 372 20.56 -28.32 -31.87
C PHE A 372 19.07 -27.98 -31.90
N LYS A 373 18.30 -28.62 -31.02
CA LYS A 373 16.88 -28.31 -30.77
C LYS A 373 16.66 -28.00 -29.29
N PRO A 374 15.67 -27.20 -28.92
CA PRO A 374 15.34 -27.01 -27.51
C PRO A 374 14.83 -28.32 -26.89
N ASN A 375 15.09 -28.50 -25.60
CA ASN A 375 14.50 -29.59 -24.83
C ASN A 375 13.00 -29.35 -24.54
N ASN A 376 12.31 -30.35 -23.98
CA ASN A 376 10.87 -30.28 -23.70
C ASN A 376 10.48 -29.12 -22.76
N PHE A 377 11.41 -28.67 -21.90
CA PHE A 377 11.21 -27.55 -20.97
C PHE A 377 11.63 -26.19 -21.58
N LYS A 378 12.11 -26.18 -22.83
CA LYS A 378 12.65 -25.01 -23.56
C LYS A 378 13.68 -24.18 -22.76
N ASN A 379 14.45 -24.79 -21.87
CA ASN A 379 15.47 -24.10 -21.09
C ASN A 379 16.89 -24.37 -21.59
N GLU A 380 17.10 -25.46 -22.34
CA GLU A 380 18.42 -25.85 -22.85
C GLU A 380 18.35 -26.37 -24.29
N CYS A 381 19.38 -26.11 -25.07
CA CYS A 381 19.54 -26.62 -26.44
C CYS A 381 20.27 -27.96 -26.42
N ILE A 382 19.60 -29.02 -26.85
CA ILE A 382 20.15 -30.38 -26.95
C ILE A 382 20.52 -30.70 -28.40
N PRO A 383 21.57 -31.50 -28.65
CA PRO A 383 21.94 -31.88 -30.01
C PRO A 383 20.84 -32.70 -30.69
N LEU A 384 20.64 -32.45 -31.99
CA LEU A 384 19.77 -33.28 -32.81
C LEU A 384 20.41 -34.66 -32.97
N VAL A 385 19.68 -35.70 -32.59
CA VAL A 385 20.09 -37.08 -32.83
C VAL A 385 19.78 -37.40 -34.29
N PRO A 386 20.75 -37.85 -35.09
CA PRO A 386 20.49 -38.21 -36.48
C PRO A 386 19.56 -39.43 -36.52
N GLU A 387 18.45 -39.31 -37.24
CA GLU A 387 17.65 -40.48 -37.61
C GLU A 387 18.42 -41.24 -38.69
N THR A 388 18.93 -42.40 -38.31
CA THR A 388 19.56 -43.32 -39.26
C THR A 388 18.54 -44.35 -39.70
N LEU A 389 18.56 -44.68 -40.99
CA LEU A 389 17.72 -45.75 -41.52
C LEU A 389 18.17 -47.06 -40.88
N GLN A 390 17.34 -47.64 -40.01
CA GLN A 390 17.65 -48.93 -39.41
C GLN A 390 17.49 -50.04 -40.47
N TRP A 391 18.42 -51.00 -40.49
CA TRP A 391 18.38 -52.14 -41.42
C TRP A 391 17.13 -53.02 -41.27
N THR A 392 16.48 -52.97 -40.10
CA THR A 392 15.21 -53.65 -39.79
C THR A 392 13.99 -52.91 -40.33
N SER A 393 14.15 -51.69 -40.84
CA SER A 393 13.05 -50.92 -41.41
C SER A 393 12.63 -51.52 -42.75
N PRO A 394 11.31 -51.62 -43.04
CA PRO A 394 10.82 -52.07 -44.35
C PRO A 394 11.42 -51.27 -45.52
N TYR A 395 11.67 -49.97 -45.29
CA TYR A 395 12.29 -49.08 -46.26
C TYR A 395 13.75 -49.42 -46.59
N ALA A 396 14.46 -50.12 -45.69
CA ALA A 396 15.81 -50.65 -45.95
C ALA A 396 15.75 -52.09 -46.50
N MET A 397 14.88 -52.93 -45.92
CA MET A 397 14.79 -54.34 -46.26
C MET A 397 14.27 -54.59 -47.68
N VAL A 398 13.21 -53.89 -48.09
CA VAL A 398 12.58 -54.13 -49.39
C VAL A 398 13.54 -53.86 -50.55
N PRO A 399 14.23 -52.69 -50.63
CA PRO A 399 15.24 -52.47 -51.65
C PRO A 399 16.40 -53.46 -51.57
N ALA A 400 16.89 -53.78 -50.36
CA ALA A 400 18.00 -54.72 -50.20
C ALA A 400 17.67 -56.12 -50.73
N CYS A 401 16.49 -56.65 -50.42
CA CYS A 401 16.01 -57.93 -50.94
C CYS A 401 15.82 -57.87 -52.47
N PHE A 402 15.26 -56.78 -53.00
CA PHE A 402 15.11 -56.60 -54.44
C PHE A 402 16.47 -56.56 -55.16
N SER A 403 17.45 -55.86 -54.60
CA SER A 403 18.82 -55.82 -55.12
C SER A 403 19.49 -57.20 -55.05
N ALA A 404 19.32 -57.95 -53.96
CA ALA A 404 19.86 -59.30 -53.83
C ALA A 404 19.23 -60.27 -54.86
N MET A 405 17.91 -60.22 -55.04
CA MET A 405 17.22 -60.98 -56.08
C MET A 405 17.74 -60.61 -57.47
N GLY A 406 17.92 -59.31 -57.74
CA GLY A 406 18.53 -58.81 -58.98
C GLY A 406 19.92 -59.40 -59.23
N ILE A 407 20.82 -59.36 -58.24
CA ILE A 407 22.18 -59.90 -58.34
C ILE A 407 22.13 -61.42 -58.63
N THR A 408 21.33 -62.19 -57.91
CA THR A 408 21.20 -63.63 -58.16
C THR A 408 20.61 -63.94 -59.53
N GLY A 409 19.69 -63.11 -60.01
CA GLY A 409 19.16 -63.21 -61.37
C GLY A 409 20.22 -62.94 -62.42
N SER A 410 21.06 -61.91 -62.22
CA SER A 410 22.17 -61.58 -63.11
C SER A 410 23.25 -62.68 -63.14
N GLU A 411 23.63 -63.25 -62.00
CA GLU A 411 24.58 -64.37 -61.94
C GLU A 411 24.07 -65.60 -62.70
N LYS A 412 22.76 -65.89 -62.62
CA LYS A 412 22.16 -67.01 -63.34
C LYS A 412 22.23 -66.82 -64.85
N ILE A 413 21.93 -65.61 -65.34
CA ILE A 413 22.05 -65.29 -66.77
C ILE A 413 23.50 -65.45 -67.24
N ILE A 414 24.48 -64.98 -66.45
CA ILE A 414 25.90 -65.11 -66.78
C ILE A 414 26.38 -66.57 -66.80
N ARG A 415 25.81 -67.45 -65.97
CA ARG A 415 26.14 -68.89 -65.99
C ARG A 415 25.48 -69.65 -67.16
N ASP A 416 24.34 -69.18 -67.64
CA ASP A 416 23.58 -69.82 -68.72
C ASP A 416 23.99 -69.32 -70.12
N THR A 417 24.85 -68.29 -70.22
CA THR A 417 25.63 -67.88 -71.41
C THR A 417 27.05 -68.44 -71.36
#